data_AF-A0A1H3LJS8-F1
#
_entry.id   AF-A0A1H3LJS8-F1
#
_cell.length_a   1.000
_cell.length_b   1.000
_cell.length_c   1.000
_cell.angle_alpha   90.00
_cell.angle_beta   90.00
_cell.angle_gamma   90.00
#
_symmetry.space_group_name_H-M   'P 1'
#
loop_
_entity.id
_entity.type
_entity.pdbx_description
1 polymer ?
#
loop_
_entity_poly.entity_id
_entity_poly.type
_entity_poly.pdbx_seq_one_letter_code
_entity_poly.pdbx_strand_id
1 'polypeptide(L)'
;MARYTGPATRISRRLKVDLVGGDQAFERRPYPPGQHGRGRIKESEYLLQLQEKQKARYTYGVLERQFVRYYKEAVRRPGKTGENLLQILEARLDNVIYRAGIARTRRQARQLVSHGHFLVNGVKVNVPSYQVTKWDIIDVRPKSFAMLPFVAAKESFGERPIPAWLQVVSSNLRVLVHQLPERAQIDVPVQEQLIVELYSK
;
A
#
# COMPACT_ATOMS: atom_id res chain seq x y z
N MET A 1 2.79 14.20 -11.19
CA MET A 1 2.05 14.01 -9.92
C MET A 1 3.01 14.12 -8.75
N ALA A 2 2.68 14.94 -7.75
CA ALA A 2 3.48 15.02 -6.52
C ALA A 2 3.48 13.65 -5.79
N ARG A 3 4.63 13.28 -5.21
CA ARG A 3 4.79 12.09 -4.35
C ARG A 3 5.78 12.39 -3.24
N TYR A 4 5.68 11.67 -2.13
CA TYR A 4 6.69 11.76 -1.08
C TYR A 4 7.99 11.07 -1.55
N THR A 5 9.05 11.84 -1.73
CA THR A 5 10.39 11.37 -2.12
C THR A 5 11.35 11.27 -0.93
N GLY A 6 10.93 11.70 0.26
CA GLY A 6 11.80 11.73 1.43
C GLY A 6 12.15 10.34 2.00
N PRO A 7 13.00 10.32 3.04
CA PRO A 7 13.45 9.08 3.69
C PRO A 7 12.27 8.30 4.28
N ALA A 8 12.21 7.00 3.98
CA ALA A 8 11.15 6.11 4.45
C ALA A 8 11.30 5.79 5.94
N THR A 9 12.50 5.38 6.36
CA THR A 9 12.87 5.07 7.76
C THR A 9 12.52 6.20 8.73
N ARG A 10 12.66 7.46 8.28
CA ARG A 10 12.30 8.63 9.10
C ARG A 10 10.82 8.60 9.53
N ILE A 11 9.93 8.16 8.64
CA ILE A 11 8.51 8.05 8.92
C ILE A 11 8.25 6.85 9.83
N SER A 12 8.82 5.68 9.51
CA SER A 12 8.69 4.48 10.33
C SER A 12 9.09 4.76 11.78
N ARG A 13 10.24 5.40 11.98
CA ARG A 13 10.74 5.81 13.31
C ARG A 13 9.83 6.81 14.02
N ARG A 14 9.25 7.78 13.30
CA ARG A 14 8.34 8.76 13.90
C ARG A 14 7.04 8.10 14.37
N LEU A 15 6.52 7.16 13.60
CA LEU A 15 5.27 6.45 13.88
C LEU A 15 5.47 5.18 14.70
N LYS A 16 6.72 4.84 15.06
CA LYS A 16 7.12 3.65 15.83
C LYS A 16 6.59 2.33 15.23
N VAL A 17 6.43 2.27 13.91
CA VAL A 17 5.94 1.08 13.19
C VAL A 17 6.79 0.93 11.94
N ASP A 18 7.19 -0.30 11.63
CA ASP A 18 7.87 -0.59 10.36
C ASP A 18 6.87 -0.58 9.20
N LEU A 19 7.01 0.40 8.31
CA LEU A 19 6.15 0.55 7.13
C LEU A 19 6.73 -0.10 5.88
N VAL A 20 8.03 -0.40 5.85
CA VAL A 20 8.73 -0.92 4.67
C VAL A 20 8.94 -2.43 4.79
N GLY A 21 9.19 -2.93 6.00
CA GLY A 21 9.54 -4.31 6.29
C GLY A 21 11.04 -4.53 6.14
N GLY A 22 11.70 -4.98 7.21
CA GLY A 22 13.12 -5.35 7.20
C GLY A 22 14.07 -4.14 7.22
N ASP A 23 13.66 -3.02 7.81
CA ASP A 23 14.49 -1.83 7.93
C ASP A 23 15.42 -1.92 9.16
N GLN A 24 16.66 -2.37 8.95
CA GLN A 24 17.68 -2.45 10.02
C GLN A 24 17.92 -1.11 10.72
N ALA A 25 17.75 0.02 10.04
CA ALA A 25 17.94 1.33 10.65
C ALA A 25 16.77 1.72 11.57
N PHE A 26 15.57 1.16 11.34
CA PHE A 26 14.45 1.25 12.26
C PHE A 26 14.72 0.42 13.53
N GLU A 27 15.16 -0.84 13.37
CA GLU A 27 15.49 -1.72 14.49
C GLU A 27 16.61 -1.14 15.38
N ARG A 28 17.66 -0.59 14.76
CA ARG A 28 18.77 0.05 15.50
C ARG A 28 18.32 1.30 16.26
N ARG A 29 17.31 2.03 15.78
CA ARG A 29 16.88 3.31 16.34
C ARG A 29 15.34 3.42 16.32
N PRO A 30 14.63 2.68 17.19
CA PRO A 30 13.17 2.63 17.17
C PRO A 30 12.49 3.91 17.71
N TYR A 31 13.27 4.84 18.26
CA TYR A 31 12.78 6.12 18.76
C TYR A 31 12.61 7.17 17.64
N PRO A 32 11.69 8.13 17.80
CA PRO A 32 11.45 9.21 16.84
C PRO A 32 12.72 9.96 16.40
N PRO A 33 12.76 10.47 15.16
CA PRO A 33 13.91 11.22 14.65
C PRO A 33 13.98 12.64 15.25
N GLY A 34 15.19 13.24 15.25
CA GLY A 34 15.45 14.61 15.70
C GLY A 34 16.18 14.68 17.06
N GLN A 35 16.68 15.87 17.42
CA GLN A 35 17.42 16.12 18.66
C GLN A 35 16.60 15.75 19.90
N HIS A 36 15.32 16.15 19.93
CA HIS A 36 14.39 15.83 21.01
C HIS A 36 13.61 14.53 20.79
N GLY A 37 14.07 13.64 19.89
CA GLY A 37 13.38 12.40 19.55
C GLY A 37 13.23 11.40 20.72
N ARG A 38 14.03 11.58 21.78
CA ARG A 38 13.96 10.80 23.04
C ARG A 38 13.07 11.45 24.11
N GLY A 39 12.57 12.66 23.88
CA GLY A 39 11.69 13.33 24.82
C GLY A 39 10.38 12.57 25.00
N ARG A 40 9.78 12.69 26.18
CA ARG A 40 8.43 12.17 26.44
C ARG A 40 7.43 13.05 25.69
N ILE A 41 6.49 12.42 24.98
CA ILE A 41 5.42 13.10 24.27
C ILE A 41 4.15 12.92 25.09
N LYS A 42 3.39 14.00 25.31
CA LYS A 42 2.08 13.92 25.94
C LYS A 42 1.11 13.19 25.01
N GLU A 43 0.46 12.16 25.53
CA GLU A 43 -0.56 11.43 24.78
C GLU A 43 -1.86 12.25 24.74
N SER A 44 -2.51 12.25 23.58
CA SER A 44 -3.82 12.85 23.37
C SER A 44 -4.59 12.03 22.34
N GLU A 45 -5.92 12.03 22.43
CA GLU A 45 -6.76 11.30 21.48
C GLU A 45 -6.51 11.76 20.05
N TYR A 46 -6.39 13.07 19.84
CA TYR A 46 -6.08 13.62 18.52
C TYR A 46 -4.74 13.13 17.99
N LEU A 47 -3.72 13.00 18.86
CA LEU A 47 -2.42 12.48 18.44
C LEU A 47 -2.52 11.01 18.01
N LEU A 48 -3.26 10.18 18.75
CA LEU A 48 -3.48 8.76 18.42
C LEU A 48 -4.20 8.62 17.08
N GLN A 49 -5.33 9.31 16.92
CA GLN A 49 -6.12 9.33 15.69
C GLN A 49 -5.30 9.83 14.49
N LEU A 50 -4.54 10.92 14.67
CA LEU A 50 -3.67 11.45 13.62
C LEU A 50 -2.58 10.45 13.23
N GLN A 51 -1.97 9.76 14.18
CA GLN A 51 -0.92 8.78 13.92
C GLN A 51 -1.44 7.58 13.12
N GLU A 52 -2.61 7.04 13.44
CA GLU A 52 -3.21 5.93 12.68
C GLU A 52 -3.46 6.29 11.21
N LYS A 53 -4.01 7.48 10.96
CA LYS A 53 -4.15 7.97 9.59
C LYS A 53 -2.79 8.09 8.90
N GLN A 54 -1.79 8.67 9.58
CA GLN A 54 -0.46 8.82 8.98
C GLN A 54 0.17 7.45 8.66
N LYS A 55 0.02 6.44 9.52
CA LYS A 55 0.47 5.07 9.26
C LYS A 55 -0.15 4.56 7.97
N ALA A 56 -1.47 4.54 7.86
CA ALA A 56 -2.16 4.09 6.65
C ALA A 56 -1.70 4.87 5.40
N ARG A 57 -1.72 6.20 5.48
CA ARG A 57 -1.38 7.07 4.36
C ARG A 57 0.03 6.82 3.83
N TYR A 58 1.01 6.67 4.72
CA TYR A 58 2.40 6.44 4.32
C TYR A 58 2.66 4.99 3.90
N THR A 59 1.97 4.01 4.47
CA THR A 59 2.02 2.61 4.02
C THR A 59 1.62 2.53 2.54
N TYR A 60 0.46 3.07 2.17
CA TYR A 60 -0.02 3.05 0.78
C TYR A 60 0.57 4.14 -0.11
N GLY A 61 1.38 5.06 0.45
CA GLY A 61 2.05 6.12 -0.31
C GLY A 61 1.10 7.15 -0.94
N VAL A 62 -0.05 7.40 -0.32
CA VAL A 62 -1.09 8.31 -0.83
C VAL A 62 -0.96 9.72 -0.24
N LEU A 63 -1.42 10.74 -0.97
CA LEU A 63 -1.45 12.11 -0.45
C LEU A 63 -2.70 12.36 0.39
N GLU A 64 -2.65 13.33 1.30
CA GLU A 64 -3.75 13.65 2.21
C GLU A 64 -5.06 13.93 1.46
N ARG A 65 -5.01 14.79 0.44
CA ARG A 65 -6.19 15.11 -0.39
C ARG A 65 -6.80 13.86 -1.05
N GLN A 66 -5.97 12.91 -1.46
CA GLN A 66 -6.42 11.66 -2.07
C GLN A 66 -7.00 10.71 -1.01
N PHE A 67 -6.38 10.62 0.17
CA PHE A 67 -6.88 9.84 1.29
C PHE A 67 -8.27 10.31 1.74
N VAL A 68 -8.47 11.63 1.86
CA VAL A 68 -9.78 12.21 2.19
C VAL A 68 -10.85 11.85 1.15
N ARG A 69 -10.49 11.79 -0.14
CA ARG A 69 -11.43 11.37 -1.19
C ARG A 69 -11.83 9.90 -1.01
N TYR A 70 -10.88 9.01 -0.72
CA TYR A 70 -11.17 7.61 -0.44
C TYR A 70 -12.00 7.43 0.82
N TYR A 71 -11.76 8.23 1.87
CA TYR A 71 -12.61 8.23 3.05
C TYR A 71 -14.05 8.64 2.73
N LYS A 72 -14.25 9.74 1.98
CA LYS A 72 -15.59 10.16 1.55
C LYS A 72 -16.29 9.12 0.70
N GLU A 73 -15.53 8.40 -0.14
CA GLU A 73 -16.06 7.28 -0.91
C GLU A 73 -16.43 6.09 -0.01
N ALA A 74 -15.59 5.76 0.97
CA ALA A 74 -15.83 4.68 1.94
C ALA A 74 -17.09 4.92 2.78
N VAL A 75 -17.34 6.18 3.18
CA VAL A 75 -18.55 6.60 3.91
C VAL A 75 -19.82 6.43 3.06
N ARG A 76 -19.71 6.64 1.74
CA ARG A 76 -20.85 6.49 0.82
C ARG A 76 -21.20 5.04 0.52
N ARG A 77 -20.23 4.13 0.66
CA ARG A 77 -20.46 2.70 0.42
C ARG A 77 -21.24 2.10 1.58
N PRO A 78 -22.16 1.15 1.32
CA PRO A 78 -22.83 0.41 2.40
C PRO A 78 -21.83 -0.40 3.21
N GLY A 79 -22.17 -0.70 4.47
CA GLY A 79 -21.31 -1.45 5.39
C GLY A 79 -20.47 -0.55 6.29
N LYS A 80 -19.41 -1.11 6.88
CA LYS A 80 -18.57 -0.41 7.86
C LYS A 80 -17.53 0.46 7.15
N THR A 81 -17.55 1.76 7.44
CA THR A 81 -16.67 2.77 6.82
C THR A 81 -15.18 2.42 6.91
N GLY A 82 -14.71 1.92 8.06
CA GLY A 82 -13.31 1.58 8.26
C GLY A 82 -12.84 0.43 7.37
N GLU A 83 -13.65 -0.62 7.25
CA GLU A 83 -13.38 -1.77 6.38
C GLU A 83 -13.42 -1.36 4.90
N ASN A 84 -14.42 -0.56 4.51
CA ASN A 84 -14.54 0.00 3.16
C ASN A 84 -13.31 0.85 2.79
N LEU A 85 -12.81 1.67 3.71
CA LEU A 85 -11.62 2.49 3.49
C LEU A 85 -10.38 1.63 3.22
N LEU A 86 -10.15 0.60 4.04
CA LEU A 86 -9.02 -0.31 3.85
C LEU A 86 -9.14 -1.10 2.54
N GLN A 87 -10.35 -1.55 2.19
CA GLN A 87 -10.59 -2.24 0.93
C GLN A 87 -10.30 -1.34 -0.29
N ILE A 88 -10.72 -0.07 -0.26
CA ILE A 88 -10.42 0.92 -1.31
C ILE A 88 -8.91 1.18 -1.43
N LEU A 89 -8.18 1.17 -0.31
CA LEU A 89 -6.73 1.35 -0.31
C LEU A 89 -6.00 0.11 -0.82
N GLU A 90 -6.48 -1.09 -0.50
CA GLU A 90 -5.87 -2.34 -0.97
C GLU A 90 -6.14 -2.59 -2.46
N ALA A 91 -7.31 -2.20 -2.98
CA ALA A 91 -7.72 -2.36 -4.37
C ALA A 91 -6.92 -1.50 -5.38
N ARG A 92 -6.02 -0.61 -4.92
CA ARG A 92 -5.18 0.18 -5.81
C ARG A 92 -4.21 -0.70 -6.59
N LEU A 93 -4.06 -0.41 -7.89
CA LEU A 93 -3.18 -1.18 -8.78
C LEU A 93 -1.72 -1.26 -8.28
N ASP A 94 -1.15 -0.15 -7.80
CA ASP A 94 0.21 -0.16 -7.24
C ASP A 94 0.35 -1.08 -6.03
N ASN A 95 -0.69 -1.18 -5.21
CA ASN A 95 -0.70 -2.04 -4.05
C ASN A 95 -0.97 -3.51 -4.41
N VAL A 96 -1.88 -3.79 -5.37
CA VAL A 96 -2.12 -5.14 -5.91
C VAL A 96 -0.83 -5.77 -6.45
N ILE A 97 -0.06 -5.01 -7.23
CA ILE A 97 1.23 -5.48 -7.79
C ILE A 97 2.26 -5.77 -6.70
N TYR A 98 2.28 -4.96 -5.64
CA TYR A 98 3.13 -5.22 -4.48
C TYR A 98 2.69 -6.48 -3.71
N ARG A 99 1.38 -6.67 -3.49
CA ARG A 99 0.80 -7.85 -2.81
C ARG A 99 0.99 -9.13 -3.63
N ALA A 100 0.99 -9.04 -4.95
CA ALA A 100 1.30 -10.13 -5.87
C ALA A 100 2.79 -10.55 -5.87
N GLY A 101 3.65 -9.83 -5.15
CA GLY A 101 5.09 -10.15 -5.07
C GLY A 101 5.91 -9.74 -6.30
N ILE A 102 5.31 -9.09 -7.30
CA ILE A 102 6.01 -8.63 -8.51
C ILE A 102 6.99 -7.48 -8.19
N ALA A 103 6.74 -6.72 -7.12
CA ALA A 103 7.60 -5.63 -6.69
C ALA A 103 8.00 -5.80 -5.22
N ARG A 104 9.28 -5.54 -4.92
CA ARG A 104 9.85 -5.67 -3.57
C ARG A 104 9.31 -4.62 -2.59
N THR A 105 9.02 -3.41 -3.07
CA THR A 105 8.45 -2.32 -2.25
C THR A 105 7.26 -1.66 -2.94
N ARG A 106 6.34 -1.08 -2.16
CA ARG A 106 5.21 -0.30 -2.71
C ARG A 106 5.68 0.89 -3.57
N ARG A 107 6.84 1.48 -3.23
CA ARG A 107 7.45 2.56 -4.03
C ARG A 107 7.90 2.05 -5.41
N GLN A 108 8.52 0.87 -5.46
CA GLN A 108 8.90 0.22 -6.71
C GLN A 108 7.67 -0.14 -7.53
N ALA A 109 6.66 -0.76 -6.90
CA ALA A 109 5.40 -1.12 -7.58
C ALA A 109 4.76 0.11 -8.25
N ARG A 110 4.64 1.21 -7.50
CA ARG A 110 4.13 2.48 -8.03
C ARG A 110 4.93 2.99 -9.23
N GLN A 111 6.26 2.91 -9.17
CA GLN A 111 7.13 3.32 -10.29
C GLN A 111 6.89 2.44 -11.52
N LEU A 112 6.79 1.13 -11.34
CA LEU A 112 6.53 0.20 -12.43
C LEU A 112 5.17 0.48 -13.10
N VAL A 113 4.13 0.76 -12.30
CA VAL A 113 2.83 1.17 -12.84
C VAL A 113 2.95 2.50 -13.57
N SER A 114 3.52 3.54 -12.96
CA SER A 114 3.63 4.86 -13.59
C SER A 114 4.38 4.85 -14.92
N HIS A 115 5.37 3.96 -15.09
CA HIS A 115 6.11 3.79 -16.34
C HIS A 115 5.32 2.99 -17.40
N GLY A 116 4.16 2.42 -17.05
CA GLY A 116 3.26 1.74 -17.98
C GLY A 116 3.76 0.36 -18.38
N HIS A 117 4.31 -0.39 -17.42
CA HIS A 117 4.75 -1.77 -17.61
C HIS A 117 3.62 -2.81 -17.52
N PHE A 118 2.41 -2.40 -17.15
CA PHE A 118 1.27 -3.29 -16.96
C PHE A 118 0.15 -3.04 -17.96
N LEU A 119 -0.58 -4.12 -18.26
CA LEU A 119 -1.80 -4.15 -19.02
C LEU A 119 -2.90 -4.65 -18.09
N VAL A 120 -4.01 -3.93 -17.96
CA VAL A 120 -5.20 -4.41 -17.25
C VAL A 120 -6.23 -4.76 -18.32
N ASN A 121 -6.65 -6.02 -18.36
CA ASN A 121 -7.58 -6.56 -19.37
C ASN A 121 -7.11 -6.24 -20.81
N GLY A 122 -5.80 -6.34 -21.07
CA GLY A 122 -5.17 -6.06 -22.36
C GLY A 122 -4.90 -4.57 -22.67
N VAL A 123 -5.42 -3.65 -21.86
CA VAL A 123 -5.24 -2.20 -22.07
C VAL A 123 -4.10 -1.66 -21.21
N LYS A 124 -3.24 -0.82 -21.78
CA LYS A 124 -2.13 -0.18 -21.04
C LYS A 124 -2.65 0.74 -19.95
N VAL A 125 -2.28 0.47 -18.70
CA VAL A 125 -2.61 1.32 -17.55
C VAL A 125 -1.33 1.82 -16.89
N ASN A 126 -1.20 3.15 -16.80
CA ASN A 126 -0.07 3.82 -16.16
C ASN A 126 -0.48 4.62 -14.90
N VAL A 127 -1.66 4.34 -14.35
CA VAL A 127 -2.25 5.07 -13.22
C VAL A 127 -2.12 4.22 -11.95
N PRO A 128 -1.23 4.56 -11.00
CA PRO A 128 -1.05 3.80 -9.76
C PRO A 128 -2.30 3.70 -8.90
N SER A 129 -3.16 4.72 -8.97
CA SER A 129 -4.42 4.80 -8.24
C SER A 129 -5.60 4.17 -8.97
N TYR A 130 -5.36 3.45 -10.06
CA TYR A 130 -6.41 2.66 -10.71
C TYR A 130 -7.01 1.69 -9.69
N GLN A 131 -8.34 1.64 -9.63
CA GLN A 131 -9.06 0.76 -8.72
C GLN A 131 -9.33 -0.56 -9.43
N VAL A 132 -8.70 -1.61 -8.93
CA VAL A 132 -8.87 -2.97 -9.44
C VAL A 132 -10.18 -3.54 -8.91
N THR A 133 -10.89 -4.23 -9.78
CA THR A 133 -12.20 -4.80 -9.53
C THR A 133 -12.14 -6.32 -9.58
N LYS A 134 -13.26 -6.96 -9.24
CA LYS A 134 -13.39 -8.41 -9.29
C LYS A 134 -13.17 -8.90 -10.73
N TRP A 135 -12.43 -9.99 -10.87
CA TRP A 135 -12.11 -10.67 -12.14
C TRP A 135 -11.19 -9.90 -13.08
N ASP A 136 -10.54 -8.83 -12.61
CA ASP A 136 -9.53 -8.16 -13.41
C ASP A 136 -8.30 -9.05 -13.62
N ILE A 137 -7.81 -9.02 -14.86
CA ILE A 137 -6.61 -9.71 -15.29
C ILE A 137 -5.52 -8.67 -15.52
N ILE A 138 -4.45 -8.74 -14.73
CA ILE A 138 -3.31 -7.83 -14.84
C ILE A 138 -2.13 -8.60 -15.42
N ASP A 139 -1.68 -8.14 -16.58
CA ASP A 139 -0.54 -8.70 -17.31
C ASP A 139 0.65 -7.75 -17.32
N VAL A 140 1.86 -8.30 -17.42
CA VAL A 140 3.07 -7.54 -17.71
C VAL A 140 3.18 -7.34 -19.21
N ARG A 141 3.48 -6.11 -19.63
CA ARG A 141 3.68 -5.79 -21.05
C ARG A 141 4.84 -6.62 -21.62
N PRO A 142 4.72 -7.22 -22.82
CA PRO A 142 5.77 -8.10 -23.39
C PRO A 142 7.16 -7.46 -23.45
N LYS A 143 7.26 -6.17 -23.81
CA LYS A 143 8.53 -5.43 -23.85
C LYS A 143 9.21 -5.27 -22.49
N SER A 144 8.45 -5.36 -21.41
CA SER A 144 8.92 -5.15 -20.04
C SER A 144 9.29 -6.46 -19.35
N PHE A 145 8.81 -7.59 -19.89
CA PHE A 145 9.02 -8.91 -19.33
C PHE A 145 10.50 -9.30 -19.22
N ALA A 146 11.33 -8.90 -20.19
CA ALA A 146 12.76 -9.16 -20.21
C ALA A 146 13.61 -8.21 -19.35
N MET A 147 13.00 -7.23 -18.67
CA MET A 147 13.75 -6.29 -17.84
C MET A 147 14.15 -6.93 -16.52
N LEU A 148 15.36 -6.60 -16.05
CA LEU A 148 15.95 -7.13 -14.82
C LEU A 148 15.01 -7.14 -13.59
N PRO A 149 14.19 -6.09 -13.33
CA PRO A 149 13.29 -6.11 -12.18
C PRO A 149 12.23 -7.21 -12.22
N PHE A 150 11.75 -7.58 -13.42
CA PHE A 150 10.74 -8.63 -13.59
C PHE A 150 11.36 -10.02 -13.60
N VAL A 151 12.59 -10.15 -14.11
CA VAL A 151 13.37 -11.39 -13.99
C VAL A 151 13.62 -11.71 -12.51
N ALA A 152 14.13 -10.73 -11.75
CA ALA A 152 14.35 -10.87 -10.31
C ALA A 152 13.04 -11.19 -9.56
N ALA A 153 11.92 -10.56 -9.94
CA ALA A 153 10.62 -10.85 -9.32
C ALA A 153 10.13 -12.28 -9.56
N LYS A 154 10.46 -12.86 -10.73
CA LYS A 154 10.14 -14.25 -11.05
C LYS A 154 11.02 -15.23 -10.24
N GLU A 155 12.28 -14.88 -10.04
CA GLU A 155 13.22 -15.66 -9.22
C GLU A 155 12.86 -15.62 -7.73
N SER A 156 12.47 -14.45 -7.22
CA SER A 156 12.03 -14.25 -5.82
C SER A 156 10.58 -14.66 -5.57
N PHE A 157 9.92 -15.32 -6.53
CA PHE A 157 8.53 -15.71 -6.39
C PHE A 157 8.38 -16.73 -5.25
N GLY A 158 7.56 -16.41 -4.25
CA GLY A 158 7.35 -17.24 -3.06
C GLY A 158 8.01 -16.72 -1.78
N GLU A 159 8.85 -15.68 -1.83
CA GLU A 159 9.41 -15.07 -0.60
C GLU A 159 8.34 -14.45 0.30
N ARG A 160 7.24 -13.97 -0.29
CA ARG A 160 6.11 -13.36 0.44
C ARG A 160 4.83 -14.13 0.18
N PRO A 161 4.00 -14.34 1.22
CA PRO A 161 2.70 -14.94 1.05
C PRO A 161 1.82 -14.02 0.22
N ILE A 162 1.21 -14.58 -0.82
CA ILE A 162 0.21 -13.90 -1.65
C ILE A 162 -1.15 -14.07 -0.95
N PRO A 163 -1.92 -13.00 -0.75
CA PRO A 163 -3.20 -13.09 -0.06
C PRO A 163 -4.24 -13.84 -0.92
N ALA A 164 -5.19 -14.50 -0.27
CA ALA A 164 -6.13 -15.42 -0.91
C ALA A 164 -7.01 -14.80 -2.03
N TRP A 165 -7.23 -13.49 -2.00
CA TRP A 165 -8.02 -12.78 -3.02
C TRP A 165 -7.25 -12.55 -4.33
N LEU A 166 -5.93 -12.82 -4.34
CA LEU A 166 -5.05 -12.74 -5.50
C LEU A 166 -4.53 -14.12 -5.88
N GLN A 167 -4.42 -14.35 -7.18
CA GLN A 167 -3.70 -15.48 -7.73
C GLN A 167 -2.66 -14.98 -8.72
N VAL A 168 -1.45 -15.54 -8.66
CA VAL A 168 -0.37 -15.19 -9.59
C VAL A 168 0.05 -16.41 -10.36
N VAL A 169 0.03 -16.30 -11.68
CA VAL A 169 0.55 -17.32 -12.59
C VAL A 169 2.01 -16.99 -12.87
N SER A 170 2.92 -17.76 -12.28
CA SER A 170 4.37 -17.49 -12.29
C SER A 170 5.00 -17.50 -13.70
N SER A 171 4.44 -18.24 -14.66
CA SER A 171 5.01 -18.36 -16.01
C SER A 171 5.13 -17.02 -16.73
N ASN A 172 4.07 -16.21 -16.67
CA ASN A 172 3.93 -14.92 -17.34
C ASN A 172 3.75 -13.73 -16.38
N LEU A 173 3.87 -13.94 -15.06
CA LEU A 173 3.61 -12.93 -14.02
C LEU A 173 2.21 -12.31 -14.14
N ARG A 174 1.23 -13.09 -14.60
CA ARG A 174 -0.17 -12.68 -14.68
C ARG A 174 -0.80 -12.72 -13.29
N VAL A 175 -1.45 -11.63 -12.91
CA VAL A 175 -2.21 -11.54 -11.66
C VAL A 175 -3.70 -11.60 -11.97
N LEU A 176 -4.40 -12.50 -11.29
CA LEU A 176 -5.84 -12.65 -11.35
C LEU A 176 -6.43 -12.18 -10.02
N VAL A 177 -7.42 -11.29 -10.09
CA VAL A 177 -8.13 -10.79 -8.91
C VAL A 177 -9.46 -11.52 -8.79
N HIS A 178 -9.60 -12.39 -7.79
CA HIS A 178 -10.83 -13.19 -7.62
C HIS A 178 -11.96 -12.43 -6.94
N GLN A 179 -11.61 -11.59 -5.97
CA GLN A 179 -12.55 -10.80 -5.18
C GLN A 179 -11.87 -9.59 -4.57
N LEU A 180 -12.66 -8.66 -4.04
CA LEU A 180 -12.11 -7.59 -3.22
C LEU A 180 -11.71 -8.15 -1.84
N PRO A 181 -10.64 -7.63 -1.22
CA PRO A 181 -10.18 -8.13 0.07
C PRO A 181 -11.21 -7.85 1.17
N GLU A 182 -11.40 -8.83 2.03
CA GLU A 182 -12.10 -8.66 3.32
C GLU A 182 -11.13 -8.16 4.39
N ARG A 183 -11.65 -7.56 5.46
CA ARG A 183 -10.82 -7.02 6.55
C ARG A 183 -9.86 -8.04 7.16
N ALA A 184 -10.30 -9.29 7.30
CA ALA A 184 -9.50 -10.39 7.85
C ALA A 184 -8.33 -10.79 6.95
N GLN A 185 -8.38 -10.46 5.66
CA GLN A 185 -7.33 -10.75 4.67
C GLN A 185 -6.30 -9.59 4.55
N ILE A 186 -6.49 -8.50 5.31
CA ILE A 186 -5.66 -7.29 5.23
C ILE A 186 -4.73 -7.23 6.46
N ASP A 187 -3.46 -7.57 6.25
CA ASP A 187 -2.43 -7.60 7.32
C ASP A 187 -1.82 -6.22 7.65
N VAL A 188 -2.56 -5.13 7.47
CA VAL A 188 -2.03 -3.78 7.74
C VAL A 188 -2.21 -3.45 9.23
N PRO A 189 -1.13 -3.10 9.97
CA PRO A 189 -1.17 -2.84 11.41
C PRO A 189 -1.70 -1.43 11.71
N VAL A 190 -2.97 -1.20 11.38
CA VAL A 190 -3.67 0.08 11.56
C VAL A 190 -5.03 -0.19 12.18
N GLN A 191 -5.43 0.67 13.11
CA GLN A 191 -6.77 0.68 13.67
C GLN A 191 -7.65 1.66 12.88
N GLU A 192 -8.48 1.13 11.99
CA GLU A 192 -9.32 1.94 11.10
C GLU A 192 -10.37 2.78 11.83
N GLN A 193 -10.82 2.37 13.02
CA GLN A 193 -11.82 3.09 13.81
C GLN A 193 -11.32 4.49 14.21
N LEU A 194 -10.07 4.60 14.65
CA LEU A 194 -9.44 5.87 15.01
C LEU A 194 -9.32 6.83 13.81
N ILE A 195 -9.19 6.29 12.59
CA ILE A 195 -9.18 7.09 11.37
C ILE A 195 -10.59 7.62 11.07
N VAL A 196 -11.62 6.80 11.27
CA VAL A 196 -13.01 7.21 11.08
C VAL A 196 -13.39 8.31 12.07
N GLU A 197 -13.03 8.15 13.34
CA GLU A 197 -13.23 9.17 14.37
C GLU A 197 -12.53 10.49 14.04
N LEU A 198 -11.30 10.44 13.52
CA LEU A 198 -10.54 11.63 13.14
C LEU A 198 -11.29 12.52 12.13
N TYR A 199 -11.93 11.90 11.15
CA TYR A 199 -12.64 12.60 10.08
C TYR A 199 -14.11 12.89 10.40
N SER A 200 -14.63 12.32 11.50
CA SER A 200 -15.95 12.61 12.02
C SER A 200 -15.96 13.80 13.01
N LYS A 201 -14.79 14.30 13.40
CA LYS A 201 -14.61 15.57 14.12
C LYS A 201 -14.81 16.75 13.18
#